data_AF-A0A7C1X2C8-F1
#
_entry.id   AF-A0A7C1X2C8-F1
#
_cell.length_a   1.000
_cell.length_b   1.000
_cell.length_c   1.000
_cell.angle_alpha   90.00
_cell.angle_beta   90.00
_cell.angle_gamma   90.00
#
_symmetry.space_group_name_H-M   'P 1'
#
loop_
_entity.id
_entity.type
_entity.pdbx_description
1 polymer ?
#
loop_
_entity_poly.entity_id
_entity_poly.type
_entity_poly.pdbx_seq_one_letter_code
_entity_poly.pdbx_strand_id
1 'polypeptide(L)'
;MMPRHLAANTTAIPDRVARSEVRAALEACLQRLPQRERDVVLLRSYAGESWASVAASLGLPSAEAARKLHARTRGRLAQMLRERPA
;
A
#
# COMPACT_ATOMS: atom_id res chain seq x y z
N MET A 1 42.82 -19.15 8.65
CA MET A 1 42.09 -20.40 8.95
C MET A 1 40.66 -20.03 9.34
N MET A 2 39.70 -20.21 8.43
CA MET A 2 38.26 -20.35 8.77
C MET A 2 38.03 -21.86 9.05
N PRO A 3 37.00 -22.31 9.78
CA PRO A 3 35.64 -21.74 9.80
C PRO A 3 34.92 -21.83 11.16
N ARG A 4 33.67 -21.32 11.25
CA ARG A 4 32.55 -22.13 11.76
C ARG A 4 31.18 -21.44 11.64
N HIS A 5 30.32 -22.18 10.95
CA HIS A 5 28.85 -22.23 10.98
C HIS A 5 28.05 -21.00 10.51
N LEU A 6 27.80 -20.99 9.20
CA LEU A 6 26.51 -20.57 8.62
C LEU A 6 25.38 -21.23 9.41
N ALA A 7 24.72 -20.46 10.28
CA ALA A 7 23.39 -20.81 10.74
C ALA A 7 22.45 -20.72 9.52
N ALA A 8 22.03 -21.87 9.03
CA ALA A 8 21.11 -22.02 7.93
C ALA A 8 19.81 -21.25 8.23
N ASN A 9 19.64 -20.12 7.54
CA ASN A 9 18.50 -19.22 7.64
C ASN A 9 17.30 -19.74 6.83
N THR A 10 16.99 -21.03 6.95
CA THR A 10 16.00 -21.71 6.09
C THR A 10 14.58 -21.22 6.37
N THR A 11 14.28 -20.72 7.57
CA THR A 11 12.96 -20.18 7.92
C THR A 11 12.72 -18.76 7.41
N ALA A 12 13.76 -17.98 7.08
CA ALA A 12 13.60 -16.56 6.75
C ALA A 12 13.63 -16.23 5.24
N ILE A 13 14.05 -17.17 4.39
CA ILE A 13 14.03 -16.95 2.94
C ILE A 13 12.61 -17.01 2.37
N PRO A 14 11.76 -18.00 2.72
CA PRO A 14 10.37 -18.05 2.22
C PRO A 14 9.55 -16.82 2.64
N ASP A 15 9.68 -16.39 3.90
CA ASP A 15 8.99 -15.20 4.41
C ASP A 15 9.44 -13.90 3.74
N ARG A 16 10.74 -13.78 3.40
CA ARG A 16 11.26 -12.61 2.68
C ARG A 16 10.78 -12.60 1.23
N VAL A 17 10.78 -13.75 0.57
CA VAL A 17 10.32 -13.89 -0.81
C VAL A 17 8.82 -13.58 -0.89
N ALA A 18 7.99 -14.19 -0.03
CA ALA A 18 6.56 -13.91 0.05
C ALA A 18 6.26 -12.41 0.33
N ARG A 19 7.02 -11.76 1.22
CA ARG A 19 6.88 -10.31 1.45
C ARG A 19 7.29 -9.47 0.24
N SER A 20 8.31 -9.89 -0.51
CA SER A 20 8.74 -9.19 -1.73
C SER A 20 7.71 -9.32 -2.84
N GLU A 21 7.10 -10.50 -2.99
CA GLU A 21 6.01 -10.76 -3.95
C GLU A 21 4.76 -9.94 -3.62
N VAL A 22 4.34 -9.92 -2.35
CA VAL A 22 3.21 -9.10 -1.87
C VAL A 22 3.49 -7.60 -2.02
N ARG A 23 4.76 -7.17 -1.93
CA ARG A 23 5.14 -5.77 -2.18
C ARG A 23 5.07 -5.43 -3.67
N ALA A 24 5.60 -6.27 -4.55
CA ALA A 24 5.59 -6.06 -6.01
C ALA A 24 4.16 -6.13 -6.59
N ALA A 25 3.40 -7.16 -6.23
CA ALA A 25 2.16 -7.01 -5.51
C ALA A 25 1.48 -5.62 -5.48
N LEU A 26 1.42 -5.10 -4.26
CA LEU A 26 0.85 -3.81 -3.94
C LEU A 26 1.33 -2.69 -4.87
N GLU A 27 2.60 -2.64 -5.25
CA GLU A 27 3.17 -1.60 -6.11
C GLU A 27 2.52 -1.57 -7.50
N ALA A 28 2.37 -2.72 -8.17
CA ALA A 28 1.68 -2.77 -9.46
C ALA A 28 0.19 -2.41 -9.35
N CYS A 29 -0.46 -2.75 -8.23
CA CYS A 29 -1.84 -2.32 -7.97
C CYS A 29 -1.93 -0.80 -7.76
N LEU A 30 -0.99 -0.22 -7.01
CA LEU A 30 -0.90 1.23 -6.80
C LEU A 30 -0.66 1.97 -8.11
N GLN A 31 0.24 1.48 -8.98
CA GLN A 31 0.49 2.10 -10.30
C GLN A 31 -0.75 2.16 -11.20
N ARG A 32 -1.68 1.22 -11.03
CA ARG A 32 -2.95 1.16 -11.77
C ARG A 32 -4.04 2.05 -11.16
N LEU A 33 -3.84 2.58 -9.96
CA LEU A 33 -4.79 3.53 -9.36
C LEU A 33 -4.66 4.91 -10.02
N PRO A 34 -5.80 5.60 -10.24
CA PRO A 34 -5.79 7.03 -10.54
C PRO A 34 -4.93 7.81 -9.54
N GLN A 35 -4.21 8.82 -10.01
CA GLN A 35 -3.31 9.62 -9.15
C GLN A 35 -4.03 10.17 -7.91
N ARG A 36 -5.24 10.72 -8.09
CA ARG A 36 -6.06 11.23 -6.99
C ARG A 36 -6.39 10.18 -5.92
N GLU A 37 -6.55 8.93 -6.32
CA GLU A 37 -6.79 7.80 -5.40
C GLU A 37 -5.50 7.41 -4.67
N ARG A 38 -4.33 7.44 -5.33
CA ARG A 38 -3.05 7.25 -4.65
C ARG A 38 -2.78 8.34 -3.62
N ASP A 39 -3.02 9.59 -4.00
CA ASP A 39 -2.70 10.75 -3.16
C ASP A 39 -3.54 10.75 -1.87
N VAL A 40 -4.83 10.39 -1.94
CA VAL A 40 -5.66 10.28 -0.73
C VAL A 40 -5.12 9.24 0.25
N VAL A 41 -4.55 8.14 -0.25
CA VAL A 41 -3.96 7.09 0.59
C VAL A 41 -2.64 7.56 1.17
N LEU A 42 -1.78 8.21 0.37
CA LEU A 42 -0.51 8.75 0.83
C LEU A 42 -0.70 9.79 1.94
N LEU A 43 -1.53 10.81 1.69
CA LEU A 43 -1.76 11.89 2.63
C LEU A 43 -2.37 11.38 3.95
N ARG A 44 -3.37 10.49 3.86
CA ARG A 44 -4.04 10.00 5.06
C ARG A 44 -3.23 8.95 5.82
N SER A 45 -2.73 7.92 5.13
CA SER A 45 -2.18 6.72 5.75
C SER A 45 -0.69 6.79 6.02
N TYR A 46 0.05 7.62 5.27
CA TYR A 46 1.51 7.75 5.43
C TYR A 46 1.90 9.11 6.00
N ALA A 47 1.29 10.21 5.52
CA ALA A 47 1.57 11.55 6.07
C ALA A 47 0.75 11.88 7.33
N GLY A 48 -0.27 11.07 7.64
CA GLY A 48 -1.08 11.24 8.86
C GLY A 48 -2.00 12.47 8.84
N GLU A 49 -2.25 13.06 7.66
CA GLU A 49 -3.03 14.28 7.54
C GLU A 49 -4.48 14.12 8.01
N SER A 50 -5.05 15.23 8.49
CA SER A 50 -6.47 15.31 8.83
C SER A 50 -7.33 15.26 7.57
N TRP A 51 -8.57 14.80 7.68
CA TRP A 51 -9.48 14.73 6.53
C TRP A 51 -9.75 16.09 5.88
N ALA A 52 -9.76 17.17 6.67
CA ALA A 52 -9.90 18.53 6.15
C ALA A 52 -8.67 18.94 5.32
N SER A 53 -7.46 18.63 5.81
CA SER A 53 -6.21 18.89 5.08
C SER A 53 -6.15 18.09 3.78
N VAL A 54 -6.47 16.79 3.84
CA VAL A 54 -6.55 15.93 2.65
C VAL A 54 -7.57 16.47 1.64
N ALA A 55 -8.73 16.95 2.10
CA ALA A 55 -9.74 17.52 1.21
C ALA A 55 -9.24 18.79 0.51
N ALA A 56 -8.60 19.70 1.26
CA ALA A 56 -8.00 20.91 0.70
C ALA A 56 -6.90 20.56 -0.33
N SER A 57 -5.97 19.67 0.01
CA SER A 57 -4.87 19.24 -0.86
C SER A 57 -5.35 18.58 -2.16
N LEU A 58 -6.51 17.93 -2.14
CA LEU A 58 -7.07 17.22 -3.31
C LEU A 58 -8.20 17.98 -4.02
N GLY A 59 -8.48 19.22 -3.63
CA GLY A 59 -9.58 20.02 -4.17
C GLY A 59 -10.94 19.34 -4.02
N LEU A 60 -11.18 18.68 -2.88
CA LEU A 60 -12.44 18.02 -2.56
C LEU A 60 -13.36 18.97 -1.74
N PRO A 61 -14.68 18.88 -1.92
CA PRO A 61 -15.62 19.83 -1.33
C PRO A 61 -15.77 19.70 0.20
N SER A 62 -15.32 18.59 0.80
CA SER A 62 -15.41 18.38 2.24
C SER A 62 -14.47 17.27 2.73
N ALA A 63 -14.19 17.29 4.04
CA ALA A 63 -13.51 16.21 4.74
C ALA A 63 -14.21 14.85 4.55
N GLU A 64 -15.54 14.86 4.47
CA GLU A 64 -16.33 13.65 4.23
C GLU A 64 -16.13 13.11 2.80
N ALA A 65 -15.97 13.98 1.80
CA ALA A 65 -15.62 13.56 0.45
C ALA A 65 -14.24 12.90 0.40
N ALA A 66 -13.25 13.42 1.13
CA ALA A 66 -11.94 12.80 1.28
C ALA A 66 -12.02 11.42 1.96
N ARG A 67 -12.79 11.31 3.06
CA ARG A 67 -13.01 10.03 3.75
C ARG A 67 -13.66 8.98 2.85
N LYS A 68 -14.69 9.37 2.09
CA LYS A 68 -15.35 8.48 1.12
C LYS A 68 -14.42 8.05 0.00
N LEU A 69 -13.63 8.97 -0.54
CA LEU A 69 -12.63 8.65 -1.57
C LEU A 69 -11.62 7.63 -1.02
N HIS A 70 -11.06 7.88 0.16
CA HIS A 70 -10.11 6.96 0.81
C HIS A 70 -10.70 5.56 1.03
N ALA A 71 -11.93 5.48 1.56
CA ALA A 71 -12.61 4.21 1.80
C ALA A 71 -12.81 3.41 0.50
N ARG A 72 -13.25 4.07 -0.58
CA ARG A 72 -13.43 3.46 -1.90
C ARG A 72 -12.10 2.97 -2.47
N THR A 73 -11.06 3.80 -2.41
CA THR A 73 -9.72 3.43 -2.88
C THR A 73 -9.18 2.22 -2.14
N ARG A 74 -9.34 2.16 -0.81
CA ARG A 74 -8.94 0.99 -0.02
C ARG A 74 -9.70 -0.28 -0.43
N GLY A 75 -11.01 -0.17 -0.64
CA GLY A 75 -11.84 -1.29 -1.13
C GLY A 75 -11.36 -1.79 -2.50
N ARG A 76 -11.08 -0.87 -3.43
CA ARG A 76 -10.55 -1.17 -4.75
C ARG A 76 -9.19 -1.84 -4.70
N LEU A 77 -8.25 -1.32 -3.89
CA LEU A 77 -6.94 -1.94 -3.68
C LEU A 77 -7.07 -3.36 -3.14
N ALA A 78 -7.93 -3.56 -2.13
CA ALA A 78 -8.16 -4.88 -1.56
C ALA A 78 -8.80 -5.86 -2.56
N GLN A 79 -9.64 -5.36 -3.48
CA GLN A 79 -10.16 -6.16 -4.58
C GLN A 79 -9.07 -6.54 -5.59
N MET A 80 -8.28 -5.56 -6.05
CA MET A 80 -7.21 -5.79 -7.02
C MET A 80 -6.14 -6.77 -6.51
N LEU A 81 -5.81 -6.71 -5.22
CA LEU A 81 -4.89 -7.65 -4.58
C LEU A 81 -5.45 -9.07 -4.49
N ARG A 82 -6.77 -9.22 -4.31
CA ARG A 82 -7.42 -10.53 -4.32
C ARG A 82 -7.54 -11.13 -5.73
N GLU A 83 -7.70 -10.29 -6.75
CA GLU A 83 -7.95 -10.72 -8.14
C GLU A 83 -6.69 -10.96 -8.97
N ARG A 84 -5.54 -10.39 -8.58
CA ARG A 84 -4.44 -11.24 -8.12
C ARG A 84 -4.08 -12.57 -8.82
N PRO A 85 -3.78 -12.73 -10.13
CA PRO A 85 -3.17 -13.99 -10.56
C PRO A 85 -1.80 -14.12 -9.86
N ALA A 86 -1.58 -15.27 -9.22
CA ALA A 86 -0.32 -15.63 -8.56
C ALA A 86 0.85 -15.63 -9.55
#